data_AF-A0A974WKX4-F1
#
_entry.id   AF-A0A974WKX4-F1
#
_cell.length_a   1.000
_cell.length_b   1.000
_cell.length_c   1.000
_cell.angle_alpha   90.00
_cell.angle_beta   90.00
_cell.angle_gamma   90.00
#
_symmetry.space_group_name_H-M   'P 1'
#
loop_
_entity.id
_entity.type
_entity.pdbx_description
1 polymer ?
#
loop_
_entity_poly.entity_id
_entity_poly.type
_entity_poly.pdbx_seq_one_letter_code
_entity_poly.pdbx_strand_id
1 'polypeptide(L)'
;MAKRKNPLKDLDAFLKQEAKSFVEPKKVAKDESAAFQSPPPVKEESESAALPLNENSVKSFLKALKAKGDEEFLDLLLSVAEESDKDSSKSKMLINTLLYLKDQKNWKENIKAYWS
;
A
#
# COMPACT_ATOMS: atom_id res chain seq x y z
N MET A 1 -49.36 -11.04 4.52
CA MET A 1 -48.28 -11.66 5.33
C MET A 1 -47.09 -11.95 4.41
N ALA A 2 -46.13 -11.03 4.31
CA ALA A 2 -44.95 -11.22 3.47
C ALA A 2 -44.07 -12.31 4.09
N LYS A 3 -44.00 -13.48 3.44
CA LYS A 3 -43.11 -14.57 3.82
C LYS A 3 -41.67 -14.05 3.64
N ARG A 4 -41.03 -13.63 4.74
CA ARG A 4 -39.63 -13.17 4.73
C ARG A 4 -38.77 -14.35 4.27
N LYS A 5 -38.22 -14.26 3.05
CA LYS A 5 -37.25 -15.24 2.54
C LYS A 5 -36.03 -15.20 3.45
N ASN A 6 -35.59 -16.36 3.94
CA ASN A 6 -34.44 -16.46 4.82
C ASN A 6 -33.16 -16.35 3.97
N PRO A 7 -32.37 -15.26 4.08
CA PRO A 7 -31.19 -15.03 3.25
C PRO A 7 -30.09 -16.07 3.46
N LEU A 8 -30.06 -16.74 4.62
CA LEU A 8 -29.10 -17.82 4.89
C LEU A 8 -29.32 -19.05 4.01
N LYS A 9 -30.58 -19.32 3.62
CA LYS A 9 -30.89 -20.43 2.71
C LYS A 9 -30.49 -20.12 1.27
N ASP A 10 -30.51 -18.85 0.89
CA ASP A 10 -30.08 -18.40 -0.44
C ASP A 10 -28.56 -18.52 -0.59
N LEU A 11 -27.81 -18.16 0.47
CA LEU A 11 -26.36 -18.34 0.52
C LEU A 11 -25.95 -19.81 0.41
N ASP A 12 -26.60 -20.71 1.15
CA ASP A 12 -26.31 -22.15 1.08
C ASP A 12 -26.64 -22.74 -0.30
N ALA A 13 -27.71 -22.26 -0.95
CA ALA A 13 -28.04 -22.65 -2.33
C ALA A 13 -27.01 -22.13 -3.35
N PHE A 14 -26.55 -20.89 -3.18
CA PHE A 14 -25.52 -20.27 -4.03
C PHE A 14 -24.16 -20.98 -3.89
N LEU A 15 -23.70 -21.24 -2.68
CA LEU A 15 -22.46 -21.98 -2.40
C LEU A 15 -22.47 -23.39 -3.00
N LYS A 16 -23.61 -24.08 -2.94
CA LYS A 16 -23.77 -25.42 -3.56
C LYS A 16 -23.80 -25.37 -5.08
N GLN A 17 -24.21 -24.25 -5.68
CA GLN A 17 -24.18 -24.06 -7.12
C GLN A 17 -22.76 -23.86 -7.62
N GLU A 18 -21.94 -23.04 -6.95
CA GLU A 18 -20.53 -22.85 -7.31
C GLU A 18 -19.68 -24.11 -7.05
N ALA A 19 -19.96 -24.85 -5.96
CA ALA A 19 -19.27 -26.11 -5.70
C ALA A 19 -19.54 -27.18 -6.77
N LYS A 20 -20.65 -27.08 -7.51
CA LYS A 20 -20.99 -27.97 -8.63
C LYS A 20 -20.45 -27.48 -9.98
N SER A 21 -20.00 -26.22 -10.09
CA SER A 21 -19.38 -25.68 -11.30
C SER A 21 -17.86 -25.90 -11.33
N PHE A 22 -17.33 -26.77 -10.47
CA PHE A 22 -15.93 -27.19 -10.54
C PHE A 22 -15.74 -28.11 -11.77
N VAL A 23 -15.60 -27.49 -12.94
CA VAL A 23 -15.22 -28.15 -14.18
C VAL A 23 -13.77 -28.60 -14.01
N GLU A 24 -13.55 -29.90 -13.88
CA GLU A 24 -12.20 -30.46 -13.91
C GLU A 24 -11.58 -30.17 -15.29
N PRO A 25 -10.46 -29.43 -15.36
CA PRO A 25 -9.82 -29.16 -16.63
C PRO A 25 -9.31 -30.47 -17.24
N LYS A 26 -9.68 -30.70 -18.50
CA LYS A 26 -9.23 -31.84 -19.31
C LYS A 26 -7.70 -31.80 -19.38
N LYS A 27 -7.03 -32.75 -18.72
CA LYS A 27 -5.56 -32.89 -18.78
C LYS A 27 -5.18 -33.15 -20.24
N VAL A 28 -4.55 -32.16 -20.87
CA VAL A 28 -3.97 -32.30 -22.21
C VAL A 28 -2.70 -33.14 -22.06
N ALA A 29 -2.72 -34.33 -22.65
CA ALA A 29 -1.54 -35.17 -22.78
C ALA A 29 -0.48 -34.40 -23.58
N LYS A 30 0.70 -34.29 -22.99
CA LYS A 30 1.87 -33.64 -23.54
C LYS A 30 2.53 -34.59 -24.53
N ASP A 31 2.15 -34.50 -25.79
CA ASP A 31 2.97 -35.00 -26.89
C ASP A 31 3.71 -33.82 -27.53
N GLU A 32 5.01 -34.04 -27.72
CA GLU A 32 6.01 -33.08 -28.16
C GLU A 32 5.80 -32.65 -29.62
N SER A 33 6.50 -31.56 -29.97
CA SER A 33 6.83 -31.11 -31.32
C SER A 33 5.71 -30.42 -32.13
N ALA A 34 5.71 -29.09 -32.10
CA ALA A 34 5.94 -28.28 -33.32
C ALA A 34 6.10 -26.80 -32.97
N ALA A 35 7.10 -26.19 -33.60
CA ALA A 35 7.52 -24.80 -33.43
C ALA A 35 6.42 -23.79 -33.77
N PHE A 36 6.15 -22.87 -32.83
CA PHE A 36 5.61 -21.55 -33.13
C PHE A 36 6.35 -20.51 -32.28
N GLN A 37 7.13 -19.67 -32.97
CA GLN A 37 7.70 -18.46 -32.41
C GLN A 37 6.57 -17.45 -32.17
N SER A 38 6.31 -17.13 -30.90
CA SER A 38 5.53 -15.96 -30.47
C SER A 38 6.45 -15.05 -29.63
N PRO A 39 6.35 -13.72 -29.78
CA PRO A 39 7.25 -12.76 -29.13
C PRO A 39 7.19 -12.88 -27.60
N PRO A 40 8.28 -12.50 -26.88
CA PRO A 40 8.36 -12.69 -25.44
C PRO A 40 7.22 -11.95 -24.75
N PRO A 41 6.49 -12.59 -23.81
CA PRO A 41 5.61 -11.86 -22.92
C PRO A 41 6.50 -10.91 -22.12
N VAL A 42 6.27 -9.61 -22.30
CA VAL A 42 6.70 -8.59 -21.36
C VAL A 42 6.20 -9.05 -20.00
N LYS A 43 7.13 -9.38 -19.12
CA LYS A 43 6.85 -9.61 -17.71
C LYS A 43 6.22 -8.31 -17.21
N GLU A 44 4.92 -8.34 -16.97
CA GLU A 44 4.26 -7.35 -16.13
C GLU A 44 4.86 -7.46 -14.73
N GLU A 45 5.97 -6.75 -14.56
CA GLU A 45 6.39 -6.16 -13.31
C GLU A 45 5.27 -5.24 -12.85
N SER A 46 4.40 -5.74 -11.97
CA SER A 46 3.83 -4.98 -10.87
C SER A 46 2.80 -5.81 -10.11
N GLU A 47 3.18 -7.03 -9.72
CA GLU A 47 2.68 -7.50 -8.44
C GLU A 47 3.57 -6.78 -7.42
N SER A 48 3.07 -5.66 -6.87
CA SER A 48 3.67 -5.06 -5.69
C SER A 48 3.58 -6.12 -4.59
N ALA A 49 4.60 -6.95 -4.52
CA ALA A 49 4.84 -7.82 -3.40
C ALA A 49 4.84 -6.89 -2.19
N ALA A 50 3.73 -6.90 -1.46
CA ALA A 50 3.64 -6.31 -0.15
C ALA A 50 4.63 -7.11 0.69
N LEU A 51 5.89 -6.68 0.65
CA LEU A 51 6.92 -7.14 1.55
C LEU A 51 6.31 -7.02 2.94
N PRO A 52 6.43 -8.05 3.80
CA PRO A 52 5.98 -7.91 5.18
C PRO A 52 6.71 -6.69 5.73
N LEU A 53 5.95 -5.63 6.03
CA LEU A 53 6.44 -4.37 6.61
C LEU A 53 6.95 -4.69 8.00
N ASN A 54 8.13 -5.28 8.04
CA ASN A 54 8.82 -5.59 9.27
C ASN A 54 9.40 -4.27 9.77
N GLU A 55 9.21 -3.93 11.04
CA GLU A 55 9.66 -2.64 11.60
C GLU A 55 11.15 -2.40 11.34
N ASN A 56 11.94 -3.48 11.29
CA ASN A 56 13.36 -3.43 11.00
C ASN A 56 13.66 -2.98 9.56
N SER A 57 12.80 -3.30 8.59
CA SER A 57 12.91 -2.87 7.20
C SER A 57 12.54 -1.39 7.03
N VAL A 58 11.51 -0.92 7.75
CA VAL A 58 11.16 0.52 7.76
C VAL A 58 12.28 1.34 8.40
N LYS A 59 12.82 0.86 9.54
CA LYS A 59 13.95 1.53 10.22
C LYS A 59 15.21 1.59 9.35
N SER A 60 15.52 0.54 8.59
CA SER A 60 16.67 0.56 7.67
C SER A 60 16.45 1.49 6.48
N PHE A 61 15.23 1.54 5.93
CA PHE A 61 14.86 2.48 4.88
C PHE A 61 15.01 3.93 5.34
N LEU A 62 14.49 4.28 6.53
CA LEU A 62 14.61 5.62 7.09
C LEU A 62 16.09 6.02 7.33
N LYS A 63 16.92 5.08 7.77
CA LYS A 63 18.38 5.31 7.91
C LYS A 63 19.06 5.55 6.56
N ALA A 64 18.69 4.78 5.55
CA ALA A 64 19.22 4.95 4.20
C ALA A 64 18.80 6.29 3.58
N LEU A 65 17.55 6.70 3.79
CA LEU A 65 17.04 7.98 3.31
C LEU A 65 17.77 9.16 3.98
N LYS A 66 17.98 9.08 5.30
CA LYS A 66 18.79 10.08 6.02
C LYS A 66 20.22 10.17 5.46
N ALA A 67 20.82 9.04 5.09
CA ALA A 67 22.16 9.03 4.51
C ALA A 67 22.22 9.67 3.11
N LYS A 68 21.08 9.74 2.40
CA LYS A 68 20.97 10.29 1.05
C LYS A 68 20.81 11.82 1.05
N GLY A 69 20.12 12.37 2.04
CA GLY A 69 19.98 13.81 2.24
C GLY A 69 19.05 14.15 3.40
N ASP A 70 19.48 15.12 4.22
CA ASP A 70 18.69 15.57 5.38
C ASP A 70 17.41 16.30 4.94
N GLU A 71 17.42 17.02 3.81
CA GLU A 71 16.24 17.73 3.32
C GLU A 71 15.15 16.76 2.80
N GLU A 72 15.51 15.81 1.94
CA GLU A 72 14.57 14.79 1.43
C GLU A 72 13.95 13.96 2.56
N PHE A 73 14.74 13.68 3.60
CA PHE A 73 14.29 12.96 4.78
C PHE A 73 13.27 13.76 5.61
N LEU A 74 13.55 15.04 5.86
CA LEU A 74 12.65 15.92 6.61
C LEU A 74 11.35 16.17 5.84
N ASP A 75 11.41 16.31 4.51
CA ASP A 75 10.23 16.51 3.66
C ASP A 75 9.33 15.27 3.63
N LEU A 76 9.91 14.05 3.58
CA LEU A 76 9.13 12.82 3.70
C LEU A 76 8.45 12.71 5.07
N LEU A 77 9.15 13.06 6.15
CA LEU A 77 8.56 13.03 7.49
C LEU A 77 7.42 14.05 7.64
N LEU A 78 7.55 15.21 6.98
CA LEU A 78 6.52 16.23 6.99
C LEU A 78 5.26 15.73 6.28
N SER A 79 5.39 15.11 5.09
CA SER A 79 4.24 14.59 4.35
C SER A 79 3.54 13.46 5.11
N VAL A 80 4.28 12.55 5.72
CA VAL A 80 3.71 11.49 6.56
C VAL A 80 2.96 12.06 7.77
N ALA A 81 3.50 13.11 8.40
CA ALA A 81 2.85 13.76 9.53
C ALA A 81 1.53 14.43 9.11
N GLU A 82 1.48 15.03 7.91
CA GLU A 82 0.27 15.61 7.34
C GLU A 82 -0.81 14.57 7.01
N GLU A 83 -0.42 13.42 6.46
CA GLU A 83 -1.32 12.33 6.09
C GLU A 83 -1.89 11.57 7.30
N SER A 84 -1.13 11.48 8.38
CA SER A 84 -1.48 10.63 9.53
C SER A 84 -2.63 11.17 10.39
N ASP A 85 -2.67 12.48 10.61
CA ASP A 85 -3.74 13.29 11.22
C ASP A 85 -3.12 14.63 11.60
N LYS A 86 -3.15 15.61 10.69
CA LYS A 86 -2.54 16.94 10.88
C LYS A 86 -3.11 17.70 12.10
N ASP A 87 -4.31 17.36 12.56
CA ASP A 87 -5.01 18.11 13.61
C ASP A 87 -4.72 17.63 15.02
N SER A 88 -4.22 16.40 15.17
CA SER A 88 -3.75 15.88 16.43
C SER A 88 -2.64 16.75 17.02
N SER A 89 -2.70 16.97 18.34
CA SER A 89 -1.66 17.70 19.09
C SER A 89 -0.27 17.07 18.88
N LYS A 90 -0.20 15.75 18.76
CA LYS A 90 1.05 15.03 18.51
C LYS A 90 1.64 15.36 17.14
N SER A 91 0.80 15.36 16.10
CA SER A 91 1.21 15.68 14.74
C SER A 91 1.58 17.15 14.61
N LYS A 92 0.83 18.07 15.24
CA LYS A 92 1.17 19.50 15.31
C LYS A 92 2.53 19.74 15.94
N MET A 93 2.83 19.04 17.04
CA MET A 93 4.15 19.09 17.68
C MET A 93 5.24 18.54 16.75
N LEU A 94 5.01 17.39 16.11
CA LEU A 94 5.96 16.77 15.18
C LEU A 94 6.26 17.70 13.99
N ILE A 95 5.24 18.23 13.33
CA ILE A 95 5.36 19.17 12.22
C ILE A 95 6.16 20.41 12.64
N ASN A 96 5.86 20.99 13.81
CA ASN A 96 6.61 22.14 14.32
C ASN A 96 8.09 21.81 14.55
N THR A 97 8.40 20.61 15.07
CA THR A 97 9.78 20.18 15.24
C THR A 97 10.49 19.95 13.91
N LEU A 98 9.81 19.42 12.89
CA LEU A 98 10.36 19.22 11.56
C LEU A 98 10.65 20.56 10.87
N LEU A 99 9.73 21.51 10.96
CA LEU A 99 9.92 22.88 10.44
C LEU A 99 11.08 23.60 11.13
N TYR A 100 11.26 23.39 12.44
CA TYR A 100 12.42 23.90 13.18
C TYR A 100 13.73 23.28 12.70
N LEU A 101 13.75 21.96 12.48
CA LEU A 101 14.95 21.26 12.01
C LEU A 101 15.34 21.68 10.59
N LYS A 102 14.36 22.00 9.72
CA LYS A 102 14.59 22.43 8.35
C LYS A 102 15.23 23.83 8.27
N ASP A 103 14.81 24.76 9.12
CA ASP A 103 15.41 26.09 9.18
C ASP A 103 15.37 26.64 10.61
N GLN A 104 16.48 26.44 11.32
CA GLN A 104 16.64 26.89 12.71
C GLN A 104 16.71 28.41 12.86
N LYS A 105 16.97 29.17 11.80
CA LYS A 105 17.12 30.63 11.90
C LYS A 105 15.77 31.31 11.78
N ASN A 106 14.93 30.91 10.83
CA ASN A 106 13.61 31.51 10.58
C ASN A 106 12.44 30.58 10.95
N TRP A 107 12.68 29.60 11.83
CA TRP A 107 11.67 28.61 12.22
C TRP A 107 10.32 29.20 12.64
N LYS A 108 10.31 30.35 13.34
CA LYS A 108 9.07 31.00 13.78
C LYS A 108 8.22 31.48 12.61
N GLU A 109 8.86 32.09 11.61
CA GLU A 109 8.18 32.56 10.42
C GLU A 109 7.69 31.37 9.59
N ASN A 110 8.50 30.33 9.46
CA ASN A 110 8.14 29.11 8.73
C ASN A 110 6.95 28.38 9.38
N ILE A 111 6.94 28.26 10.72
CA ILE A 111 5.79 27.70 11.44
C ILE A 111 4.55 28.57 11.24
N LYS A 112 4.68 29.89 11.36
CA LYS A 112 3.55 30.81 11.19
C LYS A 112 2.98 30.75 9.77
N ALA A 113 3.84 30.70 8.75
CA ALA A 113 3.47 30.59 7.36
C ALA A 113 2.79 29.23 7.06
N TYR A 114 3.26 28.16 7.69
CA TYR A 114 2.73 26.82 7.51
C TYR A 114 1.31 26.63 8.10
N TRP A 115 1.01 27.28 9.23
CA TRP A 115 -0.29 27.18 9.91
C TRP A 115 -1.26 28.34 9.62
N SER A 116 -0.86 29.35 8.84
CA SER A 116 -1.77 30.39 8.34
C SER A 116 -2.74 29.84 7.32
#